data_AF-C6VVV0-F1
#
_entry.id   AF-C6VVV0-F1
#
_cell.length_a   1.000
_cell.length_b   1.000
_cell.length_c   1.000
_cell.angle_alpha   90.00
_cell.angle_beta   90.00
_cell.angle_gamma   90.00
#
_symmetry.space_group_name_H-M   'P 1'
#
loop_
_entity.id
_entity.type
_entity.pdbx_description
1 polymer ?
#
loop_
_entity_poly.entity_id
_entity_poly.type
_entity_poly.pdbx_seq_one_letter_code
_entity_poly.pdbx_strand_id
1 'polypeptide(L)' 'MRNFMITIASTSEENVLTFERHLIESETYPSRSYITNVVNRGGPEQPRGEVISIVELSDQDVKEYEGVE' A
#
# COMPACT_ATOMS: atom_id res chain seq x y z
N MET A 1 11.95 10.55 9.47
CA MET A 1 10.92 9.62 8.97
C MET A 1 11.01 9.62 7.46
N ARG A 2 10.81 8.47 6.81
CA ARG A 2 10.81 8.31 5.35
C ARG A 2 9.41 7.88 4.92
N ASN A 3 8.98 8.31 3.74
CA ASN A 3 7.66 7.98 3.21
C ASN A 3 7.78 6.79 2.27
N PHE A 4 6.86 5.84 2.36
CA PHE A 4 6.76 4.75 1.41
C PHE A 4 5.33 4.63 0.90
N MET A 5 5.19 4.42 -0.41
CA MET A 5 3.93 4.03 -1.03
C MET A 5 3.95 2.54 -1.35
N ILE A 6 3.02 1.81 -0.75
CA ILE A 6 2.79 0.39 -1.01
C ILE A 6 1.62 0.26 -1.98
N THR A 7 1.82 -0.42 -3.11
CA THR A 7 0.75 -0.73 -4.07
C THR A 7 0.38 -2.21 -3.97
N ILE A 8 -0.90 -2.47 -3.78
CA ILE A 8 -1.48 -3.81 -3.64
C ILE A 8 -2.43 -4.03 -4.81
N ALA A 9 -2.29 -5.17 -5.48
CA ALA A 9 -3.24 -5.64 -6.46
C ALA A 9 -4.11 -6.73 -5.83
N SER A 10 -5.42 -6.65 -6.00
CA SER A 10 -6.36 -7.68 -5.55
C SER A 10 -7.34 -7.99 -6.67
N THR A 11 -7.80 -9.23 -6.74
CA THR A 11 -8.83 -9.64 -7.71
C THR A 11 -10.08 -10.04 -6.94
N SER A 12 -11.21 -9.38 -7.21
CA SER A 12 -12.48 -9.72 -6.56
C SER A 12 -13.03 -11.07 -7.02
N GLU A 13 -14.03 -11.61 -6.31
CA GLU A 13 -14.76 -12.82 -6.74
C GLU A 13 -15.39 -12.67 -8.13
N GLU A 14 -15.70 -11.44 -8.54
CA GLU A 14 -16.23 -11.09 -9.85
C GLU A 14 -15.14 -10.96 -10.95
N ASN A 15 -13.89 -11.34 -10.64
CA ASN A 15 -12.72 -11.22 -11.51
C ASN A 15 -12.36 -9.77 -11.89
N VAL A 16 -12.69 -8.80 -11.04
CA VAL A 16 -12.28 -7.40 -11.23
C VAL A 16 -10.93 -7.20 -10.57
N LEU A 17 -9.95 -6.73 -11.34
CA LEU A 17 -8.62 -6.35 -10.82
C LEU A 17 -8.69 -4.94 -10.23
N THR A 18 -8.39 -4.83 -8.93
CA THR A 18 -8.34 -3.57 -8.18
C THR A 18 -6.93 -3.29 -7.70
N PHE A 19 -6.59 -2.00 -7.62
CA PHE A 19 -5.30 -1.54 -7.11
C PHE A 19 -5.52 -0.59 -5.94
N GLU A 20 -4.91 -0.90 -4.81
CA GLU A 20 -4.93 -0.07 -3.60
C GLU A 20 -3.53 0.50 -3.36
N ARG A 21 -3.47 1.77 -2.94
CA ARG A 21 -2.22 2.45 -2.61
C ARG A 21 -2.28 2.94 -1.17
N HIS A 22 -1.24 2.62 -0.40
CA HIS A 22 -1.12 3.04 0.99
C HIS A 22 0.15 3.87 1.17
N LEU A 23 -0.01 5.09 1.65
CA LEU A 23 1.10 5.92 2.12
C LEU A 23 1.40 5.60 3.57
N ILE A 24 2.68 5.38 3.87
CA ILE A 24 3.14 5.04 5.21
C ILE A 24 4.41 5.82 5.55
N GLU A 25 4.55 6.20 6.81
CA GLU A 25 5.78 6.78 7.34
C GLU A 25 6.54 5.72 8.15
N SER A 26 7.83 5.56 7.88
CA SER A 26 8.69 4.65 8.64
C SER A 26 10.13 5.15 8.68
N GLU A 27 10.86 4.85 9.76
CA GLU A 27 12.29 5.19 9.86
C GLU A 27 13.16 4.34 8.93
N THR A 28 12.72 3.13 8.63
CA THR A 28 13.42 2.13 7.83
C THR A 28 12.47 1.53 6.79
N TYR A 29 12.99 0.69 5.90
CA TYR A 29 12.16 0.00 4.93
C TYR A 29 11.03 -0.80 5.62
N PRO A 30 9.80 -0.82 5.08
CA PRO A 30 8.66 -1.44 5.75
C PRO A 30 8.91 -2.92 6.07
N SER A 31 8.68 -3.32 7.33
CA SER A 31 8.91 -4.70 7.75
C SER A 31 7.99 -5.68 7.02
N ARG A 32 8.46 -6.93 6.82
CA ARG A 32 7.65 -8.00 6.22
C ARG A 32 6.33 -8.23 6.96
N SER A 33 6.33 -8.11 8.29
CA SER A 33 5.13 -8.24 9.12
C SER A 33 4.13 -7.12 8.84
N TYR A 34 4.61 -5.88 8.66
CA TYR A 34 3.77 -4.76 8.26
C TYR A 34 3.14 -4.99 6.89
N ILE A 35 3.95 -5.34 5.89
CA ILE A 35 3.49 -5.63 4.53
C ILE A 35 2.42 -6.73 4.54
N THR A 36 2.67 -7.81 5.29
CA THR A 36 1.72 -8.92 5.45
C THR A 36 0.41 -8.45 6.10
N ASN A 37 0.48 -7.58 7.10
CA ASN A 37 -0.72 -7.03 7.73
C ASN A 37 -1.51 -6.13 6.76
N VAL A 38 -0.86 -5.28 5.97
CA VAL A 38 -1.56 -4.42 4.99
C VAL A 38 -2.25 -5.26 3.92
N VAL A 39 -1.59 -6.30 3.41
CA VAL A 39 -2.17 -7.25 2.45
C VAL A 39 -3.38 -8.01 3.03
N ASN A 40 -3.36 -8.32 4.32
CA ASN A 40 -4.40 -9.10 4.99
C ASN A 40 -5.32 -8.25 5.88
N ARG A 41 -5.39 -6.93 5.67
CA ARG A 41 -6.25 -6.03 6.49
C ARG A 41 -7.75 -6.28 6.30
N GLY A 42 -8.11 -7.13 5.37
CA GLY A 42 -9.46 -7.61 5.16
C GLY A 42 -9.94 -8.66 6.15
N GLY A 43 -11.27 -8.76 6.30
CA GLY A 43 -11.88 -9.93 6.94
C GLY A 43 -11.57 -11.21 6.16
N PRO A 44 -11.86 -12.40 6.72
CA PRO A 44 -11.60 -13.69 6.05
C PRO A 44 -12.31 -13.85 4.69
N GLU A 45 -13.30 -13.02 4.41
CA GLU A 45 -14.05 -12.96 3.15
C GLU A 45 -13.45 -11.99 2.10
N GLN A 46 -12.43 -11.20 2.46
CA GLN A 46 -11.79 -10.30 1.49
C GLN A 46 -10.80 -11.06 0.60
N PRO A 47 -10.76 -10.74 -0.71
CA PRO A 47 -9.76 -11.30 -1.61
C PRO A 47 -8.35 -10.99 -1.12
N ARG A 48 -7.47 -12.00 -1.13
CA ARG A 48 -6.06 -11.81 -0.78
C ARG A 48 -5.40 -10.90 -1.82
N GLY A 49 -4.93 -9.73 -1.39
CA GLY A 49 -4.10 -8.88 -2.22
C GLY A 49 -2.68 -9.42 -2.38
N GLU A 50 -1.94 -8.89 -3.34
CA GLU A 50 -0.50 -9.08 -3.51
C GLU A 50 0.18 -7.73 -3.59
N VAL A 51 1.28 -7.54 -2.86
CA VAL A 51 2.10 -6.33 -3.00
C VAL A 51 2.87 -6.41 -4.30
N ILE A 52 2.59 -5.49 -5.20
CA ILE A 52 3.25 -5.41 -6.51
C ILE A 52 4.34 -4.33 -6.54
N SER A 53 4.32 -3.37 -5.60
CA SER A 53 5.33 -2.32 -5.53
C SER A 53 5.43 -1.70 -4.13
N ILE A 54 6.65 -1.31 -3.75
CA ILE A 54 6.95 -0.46 -2.59
C ILE A 54 7.97 0.56 -3.04
N VAL A 55 7.61 1.84 -3.00
CA VAL A 55 8.44 2.95 -3.47
C VAL A 55 8.69 3.92 -2.33
N GLU A 56 9.94 4.32 -2.11
CA GLU A 56 10.26 5.44 -1.20
C GLU A 56 9.91 6.76 -1.89
N LEU A 57 9.18 7.62 -1.18
CA LEU A 57 8.71 8.91 -1.67
C LEU A 57 9.42 10.05 -0.94
N SER A 58 9.69 11.13 -1.65
CA SER A 58 10.10 12.40 -1.04
C SER A 58 8.90 13.10 -0.39
N ASP A 59 9.15 14.07 0.50
CA ASP A 59 8.08 14.87 1.10
C ASP A 59 7.29 15.69 0.06
N GLN A 60 7.91 16.02 -1.08
CA GLN A 60 7.23 16.70 -2.18
C GLN A 60 6.24 15.75 -2.88
N ASP A 61 6.65 14.51 -3.16
CA ASP A 61 5.79 13.49 -3.77
C ASP A 61 4.55 13.20 -2.90
N VAL A 62 4.71 13.24 -1.57
CA VAL A 62 3.61 13.06 -0.61
C VAL A 62 2.58 14.18 -0.74
N LYS A 63 3.02 15.45 -0.74
CA LYS A 63 2.11 16.59 -0.85
C LYS A 63 1.32 16.59 -2.15
N GLU A 64 1.99 16.26 -3.25
CA GLU A 64 1.36 16.10 -4.56
C GLU A 64 0.31 14.97 -4.55
N TYR A 65 0.63 13.85 -3.89
CA TYR A 65 -0.29 12.72 -3.76
C TYR A 65 -1.51 13.04 -2.88
N GLU A 66 -1.32 13.75 -1.77
CA GLU A 66 -2.40 14.12 -0.85
C GLU A 66 -3.26 15.29 -1.36
N GLY A 67 -2.85 15.95 -2.45
CA GLY A 67 -3.57 17.08 -3.04
C GLY A 67 -3.53 18.34 -2.16
N VAL A 68 -2.49 18.45 -1.33
CA VAL A 68 -2.27 19.61 -0.45
C VAL A 68 -1.29 20.54 -1.17
N GLU A 69 -1.82 21.40 -2.04
CA GLU A 69 -1.08 22.54 -2.61
C GLU A 69 -0.83 23.63 -1.56
#